data_AF-A0A1Q2LIN8-F1
#
_entry.id   AF-A0A1Q2LIN8-F1
#
_cell.length_a   1.000
_cell.length_b   1.000
_cell.length_c   1.000
_cell.angle_alpha   90.00
_cell.angle_beta   90.00
_cell.angle_gamma   90.00
#
_symmetry.space_group_name_H-M   'P 1'
#
loop_
_entity.id
_entity.type
_entity.pdbx_description
1 polymer ?
#
loop_
_entity_poly.entity_id
_entity_poly.type
_entity_poly.pdbx_seq_one_letter_code
_entity_poly.pdbx_strand_id
1 'polypeptide(L)'
;MKKRYIAISQRLYSMKEYNEIRESLAIDWGQFFAIQLHDFLMLPLSYKQDIAPYLPDIAGVILSGGNDLSVCNETPLNKERDIFETNLIDLCIKDSIPLLGVCRGAQMIAYYFNSQITPCKNHVGLHEVTQNLESQPFGRVQGVGVQDNENLESTIKVGGLQVLENKTKNLDFVNYALNPAAHPDLRENLETTQRFITNSFHNYAITELGDGLIALAISSDTKDYSIESFKHKSHNIFGIMWHIERERGMENSEVFQKWKNTLYANSNNKDIK
;
A
#
# COMPACT_ATOMS: atom_id res chain seq x y z
N MET A 1 -26.63 13.97 9.47
CA MET A 1 -25.94 13.30 10.60
C MET A 1 -24.46 13.22 10.29
N LYS A 2 -23.58 13.55 11.25
CA LYS A 2 -22.12 13.44 11.06
C LYS A 2 -21.77 11.98 10.80
N LYS A 3 -21.05 11.66 9.72
CA LYS A 3 -20.52 10.32 9.47
C LYS A 3 -19.52 9.96 10.57
N ARG A 4 -19.67 8.78 11.18
CA ARG A 4 -18.96 8.39 12.42
C ARG A 4 -17.99 7.24 12.22
N TYR A 5 -18.20 6.39 11.22
CA TYR A 5 -17.47 5.14 11.08
C TYR A 5 -16.49 5.17 9.92
N ILE A 6 -15.33 4.54 10.12
CA ILE A 6 -14.52 4.05 9.01
C ILE A 6 -14.68 2.54 8.98
N ALA A 7 -15.24 2.04 7.89
CA ALA A 7 -15.42 0.62 7.70
C ALA A 7 -14.10 -0.04 7.34
N ILE A 8 -13.85 -1.25 7.82
CA ILE A 8 -12.61 -1.98 7.54
C ILE A 8 -12.88 -3.43 7.16
N SER A 9 -12.31 -3.89 6.05
CA SER A 9 -12.38 -5.29 5.64
C SER A 9 -11.52 -6.15 6.55
N GLN A 10 -11.94 -7.39 6.78
CA GLN A 10 -11.26 -8.33 7.66
C GLN A 10 -10.64 -9.46 6.86
N ARG A 11 -9.56 -10.08 7.35
CA ARG A 11 -9.00 -11.27 6.73
C ARG A 11 -9.86 -12.50 7.06
N LEU A 12 -9.90 -13.48 6.15
CA LEU A 12 -10.55 -14.77 6.40
C LEU A 12 -9.51 -15.84 6.75
N TYR A 13 -9.83 -16.67 7.74
CA TYR A 13 -9.00 -17.81 8.13
C TYR A 13 -9.88 -18.99 8.56
N SER A 14 -9.48 -20.20 8.17
CA SER A 14 -10.16 -21.44 8.57
C SER A 14 -9.53 -22.04 9.81
N MET A 15 -10.33 -22.17 10.88
CA MET A 15 -10.01 -22.93 12.08
C MET A 15 -10.42 -24.40 11.87
N LYS A 16 -9.49 -25.21 11.35
CA LYS A 16 -9.74 -26.63 11.03
C LYS A 16 -10.21 -27.44 12.24
N GLU A 17 -9.66 -27.16 13.42
CA GLU A 17 -10.01 -27.84 14.68
C GLU A 17 -11.49 -27.66 15.06
N TYR A 18 -12.09 -26.53 14.68
CA TYR A 18 -13.46 -26.17 15.02
C TYR A 18 -14.40 -26.18 13.81
N ASN A 19 -13.90 -26.54 12.62
CA ASN A 19 -14.60 -26.50 11.34
C ASN A 19 -15.32 -25.14 11.11
N GLU A 20 -14.63 -24.04 11.39
CA GLU A 20 -15.18 -22.69 11.36
C GLU A 20 -14.33 -21.77 10.48
N ILE A 21 -14.98 -20.82 9.78
CA ILE A 21 -14.31 -19.71 9.11
C ILE A 21 -14.46 -18.47 10.00
N ARG A 22 -13.35 -17.80 10.28
CA ARG A 22 -13.31 -16.60 11.10
C ARG A 22 -12.88 -15.39 10.30
N GLU A 23 -13.54 -14.28 10.57
CA GLU A 23 -13.10 -12.94 10.23
C GLU A 23 -12.13 -12.46 11.32
N SER A 24 -11.04 -11.81 10.93
CA SER A 24 -10.07 -11.30 11.91
C SER A 24 -9.34 -10.04 11.45
N LEU A 25 -8.87 -9.26 12.43
CA LEU A 25 -8.02 -8.09 12.25
C LEU A 25 -6.84 -8.18 13.22
N ALA A 26 -5.70 -7.62 12.81
CA ALA A 26 -4.59 -7.38 13.72
C ALA A 26 -5.03 -6.38 14.80
N ILE A 27 -4.61 -6.62 16.05
CA ILE A 27 -4.92 -5.73 17.18
C ILE A 27 -4.37 -4.31 16.98
N ASP A 28 -3.31 -4.19 16.18
CA ASP A 28 -2.65 -2.94 15.82
C ASP A 28 -3.61 -1.94 15.15
N TRP A 29 -4.63 -2.42 14.43
CA TRP A 29 -5.67 -1.56 13.87
C TRP A 29 -6.44 -0.81 14.96
N GLY A 30 -6.71 -1.44 16.11
CA GLY A 30 -7.37 -0.78 17.23
C GLY A 30 -6.53 0.38 17.80
N GLN A 31 -5.22 0.15 17.96
CA GLN A 31 -4.29 1.18 18.40
C GLN A 31 -4.13 2.29 17.35
N PHE A 32 -4.03 1.92 16.07
CA PHE A 32 -3.95 2.86 14.96
C PHE A 32 -5.17 3.80 14.94
N PHE A 33 -6.38 3.26 15.09
CA PHE A 33 -7.59 4.06 15.17
C PHE A 33 -7.57 5.03 16.35
N ALA A 34 -7.18 4.55 17.54
CA ALA A 34 -7.13 5.38 18.74
C ALA A 34 -6.17 6.58 18.62
N ILE A 35 -5.11 6.46 17.82
CA ILE A 35 -4.09 7.52 17.65
C ILE A 35 -4.38 8.36 16.39
N GLN A 36 -4.49 7.71 15.24
CA GLN A 36 -4.47 8.35 13.93
C GLN A 36 -5.87 8.72 13.41
N LEU A 37 -6.91 8.03 13.87
CA LEU A 37 -8.31 8.21 13.40
C LEU A 37 -9.27 8.44 14.57
N HIS A 38 -8.83 9.10 15.64
CA HIS A 38 -9.60 9.29 16.89
C HIS A 38 -10.96 10.00 16.74
N ASP A 39 -11.19 10.71 15.63
CA ASP A 39 -12.48 11.32 15.29
C ASP A 39 -13.54 10.30 14.80
N PHE A 40 -13.11 9.09 14.47
CA PHE A 40 -13.92 8.05 13.84
C PHE A 40 -13.86 6.76 14.66
N LEU A 41 -14.94 5.98 14.59
CA LEU A 41 -15.00 4.65 15.16
C LEU A 41 -14.71 3.60 14.09
N MET A 42 -13.95 2.57 14.46
CA MET A 42 -13.71 1.43 13.58
C MET A 42 -15.00 0.60 13.46
N LEU A 43 -15.40 0.29 12.23
CA LEU A 43 -16.48 -0.65 11.94
C LEU A 43 -15.92 -1.86 11.16
N PRO A 44 -15.55 -2.95 11.85
CA PRO A 44 -15.20 -4.21 11.18
C PRO A 44 -16.40 -4.73 10.40
N LEU A 45 -16.23 -4.97 9.11
CA LEU A 45 -17.31 -5.44 8.25
C LEU A 45 -17.42 -6.96 8.30
N SER A 46 -18.65 -7.45 8.43
CA SER A 46 -18.96 -8.87 8.27
C SER A 46 -19.32 -9.17 6.81
N TYR A 47 -18.82 -10.28 6.31
CA TYR A 47 -18.98 -10.76 4.94
C TYR A 47 -20.39 -11.28 4.67
N LYS A 48 -21.09 -11.71 5.72
CA LYS A 48 -22.43 -12.28 5.62
C LYS A 48 -23.54 -11.27 5.94
N GLN A 49 -23.18 -10.02 6.19
CA GLN A 49 -24.13 -8.96 6.49
C GLN A 49 -24.16 -7.92 5.36
N ASP A 50 -25.36 -7.45 5.02
CA ASP A 50 -25.51 -6.36 4.07
C ASP A 50 -24.91 -5.06 4.65
N ILE A 51 -24.05 -4.40 3.85
CA ILE A 51 -23.42 -3.14 4.23
C ILE A 51 -24.37 -1.94 4.04
N ALA A 52 -25.42 -2.06 3.22
CA ALA A 52 -26.30 -0.96 2.84
C ALA A 52 -26.85 -0.14 4.04
N PRO A 53 -27.27 -0.76 5.16
CA PRO A 53 -27.74 -0.02 6.34
C PRO A 53 -26.66 0.84 7.01
N TYR A 54 -25.38 0.52 6.84
CA TYR A 54 -24.26 1.26 7.44
C TYR A 54 -23.82 2.46 6.60
N LEU A 55 -24.09 2.46 5.29
CA LEU A 55 -23.58 3.47 4.35
C LEU A 55 -23.84 4.93 4.75
N PRO A 56 -25.01 5.31 5.31
CA PRO A 56 -25.26 6.68 5.72
C PRO A 56 -24.25 7.21 6.75
N ASP A 57 -23.69 6.33 7.59
CA ASP A 57 -22.79 6.67 8.68
C ASP A 57 -21.30 6.43 8.36
N ILE A 58 -20.97 5.85 7.19
CA ILE A 58 -19.59 5.54 6.77
C ILE A 58 -18.91 6.78 6.17
N ALA A 59 -17.83 7.23 6.81
CA ALA A 59 -16.94 8.31 6.40
C ALA A 59 -15.91 7.87 5.37
N GLY A 60 -15.43 6.63 5.47
CA GLY A 60 -14.44 6.05 4.57
C GLY A 60 -14.33 4.54 4.77
N VAL A 61 -13.57 3.89 3.90
CA VAL A 61 -13.32 2.45 3.91
C VAL A 61 -11.82 2.18 3.89
N ILE A 62 -11.38 1.20 4.68
CA ILE A 62 -10.03 0.64 4.65
C ILE A 62 -10.11 -0.83 4.21
N LEU A 63 -9.34 -1.21 3.19
CA LEU A 63 -9.07 -2.62 2.90
C LEU A 63 -7.79 -3.02 3.63
N SER A 64 -7.90 -3.93 4.59
CA SER A 64 -6.77 -4.32 5.44
C SER A 64 -5.80 -5.28 4.75
N GLY A 65 -4.63 -5.50 5.34
CA GLY A 65 -3.65 -6.48 4.87
C GLY A 65 -4.03 -7.96 5.13
N GLY A 66 -3.09 -8.87 4.86
CA GLY A 66 -3.21 -10.31 5.14
C GLY A 66 -3.93 -11.11 4.04
N ASN A 67 -3.84 -12.45 4.10
CA ASN A 67 -4.15 -13.34 2.96
C ASN A 67 -3.35 -12.97 1.69
N ASP A 68 -3.57 -13.74 0.63
CA ASP A 68 -3.13 -13.40 -0.72
C ASP A 68 -4.38 -13.05 -1.56
N LEU A 69 -4.20 -12.43 -2.73
CA LEU A 69 -5.25 -12.40 -3.75
C LEU A 69 -5.44 -13.79 -4.35
N SER A 70 -6.65 -14.10 -4.80
CA SER A 70 -6.98 -15.39 -5.43
C SER A 70 -6.21 -15.65 -6.72
N VAL A 71 -5.86 -14.60 -7.48
CA VAL A 71 -5.01 -14.70 -8.68
C VAL A 71 -3.57 -15.13 -8.35
N CYS A 72 -3.10 -14.82 -7.14
CA CYS A 72 -1.77 -15.19 -6.67
C CYS A 72 -1.76 -16.56 -6.00
N ASN A 73 -2.81 -16.87 -5.23
CA ASN A 73 -2.97 -18.10 -4.49
C ASN A 73 -4.45 -18.45 -4.38
N GLU A 74 -4.89 -19.39 -5.20
CA GLU A 74 -6.30 -19.71 -5.37
C GLU A 74 -6.82 -20.56 -4.20
N THR A 75 -7.60 -19.95 -3.30
CA THR A 75 -8.31 -20.65 -2.22
C THR A 75 -9.76 -20.14 -2.13
N PRO A 76 -10.71 -20.94 -1.61
CA PRO A 76 -12.08 -20.47 -1.42
C PRO A 76 -12.18 -19.19 -0.58
N LEU A 77 -11.34 -19.06 0.45
CA LEU A 77 -11.31 -17.88 1.32
C LEU A 77 -10.76 -16.65 0.61
N ASN A 78 -9.70 -16.80 -0.19
CA ASN A 78 -9.16 -15.68 -0.97
C ASN A 78 -10.17 -15.21 -2.01
N LYS A 79 -10.86 -16.12 -2.71
CA LYS A 79 -11.92 -15.77 -3.66
C LYS A 79 -13.08 -15.03 -2.99
N GLU A 80 -13.54 -15.53 -1.84
CA GLU A 80 -14.64 -14.90 -1.10
C GLU A 80 -14.27 -13.48 -0.66
N ARG A 81 -13.02 -13.28 -0.22
CA ARG A 81 -12.48 -11.97 0.12
C ARG A 81 -12.32 -11.05 -1.08
N ASP A 82 -11.84 -11.54 -2.21
CA ASP A 82 -11.70 -10.73 -3.42
C ASP A 82 -13.07 -10.26 -3.93
N ILE A 83 -14.09 -11.12 -3.91
CA ILE A 83 -15.48 -10.76 -4.27
C ILE A 83 -16.00 -9.67 -3.33
N PHE A 84 -15.83 -9.88 -2.02
CA PHE A 84 -16.30 -8.93 -1.01
C PHE A 84 -15.63 -7.56 -1.17
N GLU A 85 -14.30 -7.53 -1.28
CA GLU A 85 -13.54 -6.28 -1.44
C GLU A 85 -13.79 -5.61 -2.80
N THR A 86 -14.02 -6.37 -3.88
CA THR A 86 -14.45 -5.83 -5.18
C THR A 86 -15.76 -5.06 -5.06
N ASN A 87 -16.77 -5.64 -4.40
CA ASN A 87 -18.05 -4.98 -4.17
C ASN A 87 -17.90 -3.69 -3.33
N LEU A 88 -16.96 -3.68 -2.37
CA LEU A 88 -16.65 -2.47 -1.60
C LEU A 88 -15.99 -1.39 -2.47
N ILE A 89 -15.11 -1.76 -3.39
CA ILE A 89 -14.49 -0.82 -4.33
C ILE A 89 -15.57 -0.19 -5.23
N ASP A 90 -16.46 -1.01 -5.81
CA ASP A 90 -17.59 -0.55 -6.62
C ASP A 90 -18.45 0.48 -5.86
N LEU A 91 -18.79 0.16 -4.62
CA LEU A 91 -19.55 1.03 -3.74
C LEU A 91 -18.80 2.35 -3.45
N CYS A 92 -17.49 2.29 -3.18
CA CYS A 92 -16.70 3.49 -2.91
C CYS A 92 -16.62 4.42 -4.13
N ILE A 93 -16.49 3.84 -5.33
CA ILE A 93 -16.53 4.60 -6.59
C ILE A 93 -17.90 5.25 -6.78
N LYS A 94 -18.97 4.45 -6.68
CA LYS A 94 -20.36 4.89 -6.90
C LYS A 94 -20.76 6.03 -5.97
N ASP A 95 -20.47 5.90 -4.68
CA ASP A 95 -20.92 6.84 -3.65
C ASP A 95 -19.83 7.86 -3.26
N SER A 96 -18.70 7.87 -3.99
CA SER A 96 -17.54 8.74 -3.73
C SER A 96 -17.01 8.65 -2.29
N ILE A 97 -17.08 7.45 -1.71
CA ILE A 97 -16.57 7.16 -0.37
C ILE A 97 -15.05 7.01 -0.45
N PRO A 98 -14.27 7.71 0.40
CA PRO A 98 -12.82 7.57 0.42
C PRO A 98 -12.40 6.14 0.76
N LEU A 99 -11.42 5.63 0.02
CA LEU A 99 -10.95 4.25 0.13
C LEU A 99 -9.44 4.22 0.27
N LEU A 100 -8.96 3.47 1.25
CA LEU A 100 -7.54 3.20 1.45
C LEU A 100 -7.29 1.70 1.44
N GLY A 101 -6.40 1.22 0.58
CA GLY A 101 -5.89 -0.15 0.63
C GLY A 101 -4.54 -0.18 1.35
N VAL A 102 -4.36 -1.14 2.26
CA VAL A 102 -3.09 -1.37 2.97
C VAL A 102 -2.57 -2.79 2.68
N CYS A 103 -1.33 -2.89 2.22
CA CYS A 103 -0.66 -4.12 1.79
C CYS A 103 -1.53 -4.91 0.80
N ARG A 104 -2.10 -6.05 1.22
CA ARG A 104 -3.02 -6.85 0.41
C ARG A 104 -4.27 -6.07 -0.04
N GLY A 105 -4.75 -5.12 0.75
CA GLY A 105 -5.81 -4.21 0.33
C GLY A 105 -5.38 -3.27 -0.81
N ALA A 106 -4.12 -2.82 -0.81
CA ALA A 106 -3.57 -2.03 -1.92
C ALA A 106 -3.44 -2.89 -3.18
N GLN A 107 -2.98 -4.14 -3.05
CA GLN A 107 -2.97 -5.11 -4.15
C GLN A 107 -4.38 -5.33 -4.72
N MET A 108 -5.40 -5.49 -3.86
CA MET A 108 -6.79 -5.68 -4.31
C MET A 108 -7.30 -4.50 -5.14
N ILE A 109 -7.05 -3.26 -4.68
CA ILE A 109 -7.40 -2.05 -5.44
C ILE A 109 -6.63 -2.02 -6.77
N ALA A 110 -5.33 -2.26 -6.74
CA ALA A 110 -4.51 -2.28 -7.95
C ALA A 110 -5.04 -3.31 -8.96
N TYR A 111 -5.35 -4.52 -8.50
CA TYR A 111 -5.91 -5.60 -9.32
C TYR A 111 -7.27 -5.22 -9.91
N TYR A 112 -8.16 -4.62 -9.12
CA TYR A 112 -9.46 -4.12 -9.60
C TYR A 112 -9.30 -3.15 -10.78
N PHE A 113 -8.28 -2.29 -10.73
CA PHE A 113 -7.93 -1.37 -11.81
C PHE A 113 -6.95 -1.98 -12.83
N ASN A 114 -6.93 -3.29 -13.03
CA ASN A 114 -6.12 -3.96 -14.07
C ASN A 114 -4.59 -3.80 -13.95
N SER A 115 -4.08 -3.58 -12.74
CA SER A 115 -2.63 -3.53 -12.47
C SER A 115 -2.00 -4.92 -12.52
N GLN A 116 -0.70 -5.00 -12.83
CA GLN A 116 0.05 -6.26 -12.77
C GLN A 116 0.57 -6.53 -11.35
N ILE A 117 0.33 -7.76 -10.89
CA ILE A 117 0.79 -8.26 -9.60
C ILE A 117 1.68 -9.46 -9.84
N THR A 118 2.92 -9.38 -9.38
CA THR A 118 3.94 -10.40 -9.64
C THR A 118 4.58 -10.87 -8.34
N PRO A 119 4.98 -12.16 -8.24
CA PRO A 119 5.77 -12.62 -7.12
C PRO A 119 7.07 -11.81 -6.97
N CYS A 120 7.44 -11.47 -5.75
CA CYS A 120 8.69 -10.78 -5.42
C CYS A 120 9.41 -11.51 -4.28
N LYS A 121 10.74 -11.54 -4.31
CA LYS A 121 11.57 -12.07 -3.22
C LYS A 121 12.15 -10.89 -2.42
N ASN A 122 12.46 -11.07 -1.14
CA ASN A 122 13.10 -10.06 -0.28
C ASN A 122 12.25 -8.86 0.20
N HIS A 123 10.95 -8.80 -0.07
CA HIS A 123 10.03 -7.78 0.48
C HIS A 123 9.44 -8.15 1.86
N VAL A 124 10.26 -8.78 2.72
CA VAL A 124 9.90 -9.09 4.11
C VAL A 124 10.97 -8.51 5.02
N GLY A 125 10.65 -7.45 5.74
CA GLY A 125 11.59 -6.73 6.59
C GLY A 125 11.43 -5.21 6.50
N LEU A 126 12.56 -4.49 6.52
CA LEU A 126 12.61 -3.05 6.32
C LEU A 126 12.97 -2.74 4.87
N HIS A 127 12.31 -1.75 4.29
CA HIS A 127 12.47 -1.38 2.89
C HIS A 127 12.66 0.14 2.75
N GLU A 128 13.64 0.58 1.96
CA GLU A 128 13.76 1.97 1.55
C GLU A 128 12.81 2.27 0.39
N VAL A 129 12.05 3.34 0.52
CA VAL A 129 11.03 3.78 -0.43
C VAL A 129 11.37 5.18 -0.92
N THR A 130 11.23 5.40 -2.23
CA THR A 130 11.32 6.70 -2.88
C THR A 130 9.92 7.20 -3.23
N GLN A 131 9.52 8.33 -2.67
CA GLN A 131 8.20 8.92 -2.86
C GLN A 131 8.27 10.22 -3.65
N ASN A 132 7.38 10.35 -4.64
CA ASN A 132 7.14 11.58 -5.38
C ASN A 132 5.63 11.81 -5.52
N LEU A 133 5.12 12.80 -4.78
CA LEU A 133 3.70 13.14 -4.71
C LEU A 133 3.19 13.97 -5.89
N GLU A 134 4.08 14.48 -6.73
CA GLU A 134 3.77 15.34 -7.88
C GLU A 134 3.75 14.59 -9.21
N SER A 135 4.08 13.31 -9.20
CA SER A 135 4.25 12.50 -10.40
C SER A 135 3.02 12.47 -11.31
N GLN A 136 3.27 12.82 -12.57
CA GLN A 136 2.52 12.36 -13.76
C GLN A 136 2.75 10.83 -13.92
N PRO A 137 1.88 10.09 -14.62
CA PRO A 137 1.89 8.62 -14.60
C PRO A 137 3.25 8.03 -14.99
N PHE A 138 3.82 7.21 -14.10
CA PHE A 138 4.98 6.38 -14.40
C PHE A 138 4.57 5.35 -15.47
N GLY A 139 5.20 5.42 -16.64
CA GLY A 139 4.92 4.54 -17.78
C GLY A 139 5.27 3.07 -17.52
N ARG A 140 4.59 2.19 -18.27
CA ARG A 140 4.74 0.72 -18.33
C ARG A 140 6.19 0.22 -18.38
N VAL A 141 6.50 -0.88 -17.68
CA VAL A 141 7.80 -1.58 -17.77
C VAL A 141 7.63 -3.09 -17.89
N GLN A 142 8.32 -3.67 -18.87
CA GLN A 142 8.41 -5.11 -19.13
C GLN A 142 9.58 -5.70 -18.32
N GLY A 143 9.33 -6.72 -17.49
CA GLY A 143 10.33 -7.31 -16.60
C GLY A 143 11.49 -8.01 -17.33
N VAL A 144 12.71 -7.86 -16.81
CA VAL A 144 13.90 -8.57 -17.28
C VAL A 144 14.25 -9.67 -16.27
N GLY A 145 14.39 -10.91 -16.76
CA GLY A 145 14.54 -12.11 -15.96
C GLY A 145 15.84 -12.22 -15.16
N VAL A 146 15.75 -13.00 -14.08
CA VAL A 146 16.85 -13.40 -13.18
C VAL A 146 17.88 -14.21 -13.96
N GLN A 147 19.15 -13.81 -13.90
CA GLN A 147 20.28 -14.72 -14.14
C GLN A 147 21.02 -14.93 -12.82
N ASP A 148 21.10 -16.19 -12.43
CA ASP A 148 21.86 -16.70 -11.30
C ASP A 148 23.35 -16.36 -11.44
N ASN A 149 24.02 -15.99 -10.35
CA ASN A 149 25.46 -16.07 -10.28
C ASN A 149 25.89 -16.58 -8.90
N GLU A 150 26.25 -17.85 -8.88
CA GLU A 150 27.17 -18.45 -7.93
C GLU A 150 28.50 -17.69 -7.96
N ASN A 151 29.01 -17.28 -6.80
CA ASN A 151 30.38 -17.52 -6.33
C ASN A 151 30.74 -16.61 -5.15
N LEU A 152 30.89 -17.24 -4.00
CA LEU A 152 31.58 -16.75 -2.81
C LEU A 152 33.10 -16.88 -3.00
N GLU A 153 33.89 -15.92 -2.52
CA GLU A 153 35.14 -16.10 -1.76
C GLU A 153 35.63 -14.71 -1.30
N SER A 154 35.56 -14.38 0.00
CA SER A 154 36.54 -14.64 1.08
C SER A 154 37.62 -13.54 1.22
N THR A 155 37.66 -12.88 2.39
CA THR A 155 38.85 -12.68 3.26
C THR A 155 38.76 -11.41 4.14
N ILE A 156 39.11 -11.62 5.41
CA ILE A 156 39.06 -10.76 6.61
C ILE A 156 40.25 -9.78 6.70
N LYS A 157 40.08 -8.59 7.32
CA LYS A 157 41.00 -8.09 8.39
C LYS A 157 40.47 -6.87 9.17
N VAL A 158 40.68 -6.93 10.48
CA VAL A 158 40.32 -5.96 11.54
C VAL A 158 41.47 -4.97 11.77
N GLY A 159 41.16 -3.70 12.05
CA GLY A 159 42.07 -2.80 12.76
C GLY A 159 41.79 -1.30 12.55
N GLY A 160 41.55 -0.57 13.64
CA GLY A 160 41.75 0.88 13.70
C GLY A 160 40.49 1.73 13.89
N LEU A 161 40.25 2.17 15.11
CA LEU A 161 39.31 3.24 15.45
C LEU A 161 39.89 4.58 14.97
N GLN A 162 39.23 5.26 14.05
CA GLN A 162 39.35 6.71 13.86
C GLN A 162 37.95 7.29 13.66
N VAL A 163 37.52 8.07 14.65
CA VAL A 163 36.38 8.98 14.54
C VAL A 163 36.77 10.06 13.54
N LEU A 164 36.08 10.11 12.40
CA LEU A 164 36.16 11.22 11.45
C LEU A 164 34.76 11.73 11.16
N GLU A 165 34.65 13.05 11.33
CA GLU A 165 33.46 13.87 11.32
C GLU A 165 32.61 13.74 10.05
N ASN A 166 31.30 13.94 10.24
CA ASN A 166 30.30 14.18 9.22
C ASN A 166 30.79 15.16 8.14
N LYS A 167 31.02 14.64 6.94
CA LYS A 167 30.87 15.39 5.69
C LYS A 167 30.05 14.55 4.72
N THR A 168 28.80 14.94 4.56
CA THR A 168 27.90 14.59 3.46
C THR A 168 28.66 14.63 2.13
N LYS A 169 29.06 13.45 1.65
CA LYS A 169 29.37 13.24 0.25
C LYS A 169 28.06 12.87 -0.45
N ASN A 170 27.35 13.93 -0.84
CA ASN A 170 26.70 13.93 -2.14
C ASN A 170 27.78 13.56 -3.15
N LEU A 171 27.68 12.41 -3.80
CA LEU A 171 28.05 12.18 -5.20
C LEU A 171 27.96 10.67 -5.53
N ASP A 172 27.34 10.42 -6.68
CA ASP A 172 27.53 9.29 -7.61
C ASP A 172 26.64 8.03 -7.54
N PHE A 173 25.68 7.91 -6.61
CA PHE A 173 24.71 6.80 -6.64
C PHE A 173 23.39 7.12 -7.38
N VAL A 174 23.14 8.40 -7.65
CA VAL A 174 21.92 8.87 -8.35
C VAL A 174 21.87 8.35 -9.79
N ASN A 175 23.01 8.05 -10.41
CA ASN A 175 23.07 7.70 -11.84
C ASN A 175 22.88 6.21 -12.16
N TYR A 176 22.99 5.29 -11.20
CA TYR A 176 22.92 3.85 -11.49
C TYR A 176 21.50 3.28 -11.34
N ALA A 177 20.72 3.79 -10.38
CA ALA A 177 19.29 3.47 -10.25
C ALA A 177 18.42 4.14 -11.33
N LEU A 178 18.99 5.13 -12.03
CA LEU A 178 18.39 5.84 -13.15
C LEU A 178 19.16 5.49 -14.44
N ASN A 179 19.22 4.21 -14.84
CA ASN A 179 19.76 3.89 -16.17
C ASN A 179 18.85 4.53 -17.25
N PRO A 180 19.30 5.58 -17.96
CA PRO A 180 18.42 6.37 -18.85
C PRO A 180 17.98 5.59 -20.10
N ALA A 181 18.60 4.44 -20.36
CA ALA A 181 18.22 3.55 -21.45
C ALA A 181 16.97 2.69 -21.12
N ALA A 182 16.60 2.55 -19.84
CA ALA A 182 15.47 1.73 -19.41
C ALA A 182 14.17 2.54 -19.20
N HIS A 183 14.27 3.79 -18.70
CA HIS A 183 13.10 4.58 -18.29
C HIS A 183 13.26 6.09 -18.57
N PRO A 184 12.90 6.56 -19.79
CA PRO A 184 13.16 7.93 -20.24
C PRO A 184 12.32 9.03 -19.55
N ASP A 185 11.28 8.69 -18.78
CA ASP A 185 10.37 9.66 -18.14
C ASP A 185 10.74 10.04 -16.69
N LEU A 186 11.81 9.47 -16.11
CA LEU A 186 12.19 9.66 -14.68
C LEU A 186 13.00 10.93 -14.37
N ARG A 187 13.05 11.91 -15.27
CA ARG A 187 13.97 13.07 -15.15
C ARG A 187 13.40 14.35 -14.56
N GLU A 188 12.10 14.43 -14.24
CA GLU A 188 11.54 15.66 -13.66
C GLU A 188 11.28 15.58 -12.15
N ASN A 189 11.91 16.51 -11.43
CA ASN A 189 11.75 16.90 -10.02
C ASN A 189 12.47 16.06 -8.93
N LEU A 190 13.79 16.22 -8.89
CA LEU A 190 14.66 15.81 -7.77
C LEU A 190 14.42 16.59 -6.47
N GLU A 191 13.70 17.72 -6.48
CA GLU A 191 13.48 18.57 -5.29
C GLU A 191 12.30 18.11 -4.40
N THR A 192 11.33 17.38 -4.95
CA THR A 192 10.11 16.93 -4.24
C THR A 192 10.12 15.45 -3.88
N THR A 193 11.24 14.78 -4.18
CA THR A 193 11.42 13.35 -3.96
C THR A 193 11.98 13.08 -2.56
N GLN A 194 11.24 12.35 -1.72
CA GLN A 194 11.68 11.97 -0.38
C GLN A 194 12.02 10.47 -0.32
N ARG A 195 13.05 10.13 0.46
CA ARG A 195 13.41 8.74 0.78
C ARG A 195 13.17 8.47 2.26
N PHE A 196 12.54 7.34 2.57
CA PHE A 196 12.30 6.90 3.95
C PHE A 196 12.33 5.38 4.03
N ILE A 197 12.48 4.86 5.25
CA ILE A 197 12.44 3.42 5.53
C ILE A 197 11.05 3.08 6.05
N THR A 198 10.48 1.97 5.60
CA THR A 198 9.21 1.47 6.11
C THR A 198 9.26 -0.05 6.30
N ASN A 199 8.23 -0.61 6.92
CA ASN A 199 8.06 -2.05 7.04
C ASN A 199 7.52 -2.66 5.73
N SER A 200 7.82 -3.93 5.46
CA SER A 200 7.36 -4.66 4.28
C SER A 200 7.12 -6.11 4.64
N PHE A 201 5.97 -6.66 4.22
CA PHE A 201 5.50 -8.00 4.58
C PHE A 201 4.70 -8.64 3.44
N HIS A 202 5.19 -8.54 2.21
CA HIS A 202 4.47 -9.08 1.05
C HIS A 202 5.37 -9.94 0.16
N ASN A 203 4.78 -10.99 -0.39
CA ASN A 203 5.43 -11.88 -1.36
C ASN A 203 5.05 -11.54 -2.81
N TYR A 204 4.21 -10.51 -2.99
CA TYR A 204 3.74 -10.05 -4.28
C TYR A 204 3.86 -8.53 -4.35
N ALA A 205 4.42 -8.05 -5.44
CA ALA A 205 4.61 -6.63 -5.73
C ALA A 205 3.66 -6.19 -6.83
N ILE A 206 3.29 -4.90 -6.79
CA ILE A 206 2.64 -4.25 -7.92
C ILE A 206 3.76 -3.73 -8.83
N THR A 207 3.84 -4.24 -10.05
CA THR A 207 4.92 -3.90 -10.99
C THR A 207 4.46 -2.99 -12.12
N GLU A 208 3.16 -2.91 -12.36
CA GLU A 208 2.56 -1.98 -13.32
C GLU A 208 1.21 -1.53 -12.79
N LEU A 209 0.94 -0.22 -12.80
CA LEU A 209 -0.38 0.32 -12.48
C LEU A 209 -1.29 0.30 -13.71
N GLY A 210 -2.53 -0.13 -13.51
CA GLY A 210 -3.56 -0.07 -14.55
C GLY A 210 -4.38 1.22 -14.50
N ASP A 211 -5.67 1.10 -14.84
CA ASP A 211 -6.50 2.20 -15.26
C ASP A 211 -6.70 3.27 -14.17
N GLY A 212 -6.39 4.51 -14.51
CA GLY A 212 -6.64 5.65 -13.65
C GLY A 212 -5.75 5.75 -12.41
N LEU A 213 -4.84 4.81 -12.17
CA LEU A 213 -3.90 4.86 -11.05
C LEU A 213 -2.63 5.64 -11.41
N ILE A 214 -2.04 6.28 -10.39
CA ILE A 214 -0.78 7.02 -10.46
C ILE A 214 0.06 6.61 -9.26
N ALA A 215 1.32 6.19 -9.50
CA ALA A 215 2.21 5.81 -8.41
C ALA A 215 2.63 7.05 -7.62
N LEU A 216 2.67 6.93 -6.30
CA LEU A 216 3.12 7.97 -5.38
C LEU A 216 4.46 7.60 -4.74
N ALA A 217 4.76 6.31 -4.65
CA ALA A 217 6.02 5.82 -4.12
C ALA A 217 6.42 4.51 -4.80
N ILE A 218 7.72 4.29 -4.94
CA ILE A 218 8.34 3.09 -5.49
C ILE A 218 9.44 2.59 -4.55
N SER A 219 9.80 1.31 -4.63
CA SER A 219 10.99 0.79 -3.98
C SER A 219 12.24 1.51 -4.46
N SER A 220 13.16 1.80 -3.53
CA SER A 220 14.51 2.27 -3.83
C SER A 220 15.50 1.12 -4.09
N ASP A 221 15.10 -0.14 -3.88
CA ASP A 221 15.96 -1.29 -4.13
C ASP A 221 16.08 -1.52 -5.63
N THR A 222 17.29 -1.34 -6.13
CA THR A 222 17.66 -1.54 -7.55
C THR A 222 17.46 -2.97 -8.05
N LYS A 223 17.26 -3.95 -7.16
CA LYS A 223 17.05 -5.36 -7.52
C LYS A 223 15.58 -5.71 -7.76
N ASP A 224 14.65 -4.97 -7.18
CA ASP A 224 13.22 -5.29 -7.22
C ASP A 224 12.39 -4.01 -7.33
N TYR A 225 12.07 -3.61 -8.57
CA TYR A 225 11.14 -2.50 -8.79
C TYR A 225 9.73 -2.90 -8.35
N SER A 226 9.19 -2.17 -7.37
CA SER A 226 7.80 -2.29 -6.93
C SER A 226 7.18 -0.90 -6.74
N ILE A 227 5.90 -0.79 -7.06
CA ILE A 227 5.07 0.35 -6.66
C ILE A 227 4.65 0.14 -5.21
N GLU A 228 5.08 1.02 -4.33
CA GLU A 228 4.87 0.96 -2.88
C GLU A 228 3.69 1.83 -2.41
N SER A 229 3.27 2.79 -3.24
CA SER A 229 2.04 3.55 -3.00
C SER A 229 1.49 4.13 -4.31
N PHE A 230 0.18 4.36 -4.36
CA PHE A 230 -0.52 4.96 -5.50
C PHE A 230 -1.80 5.69 -5.09
N LYS A 231 -2.38 6.46 -6.02
CA LYS A 231 -3.73 7.04 -5.92
C LYS A 231 -4.49 6.89 -7.24
N HIS A 232 -5.82 6.99 -7.18
CA HIS A 232 -6.64 7.15 -8.38
C HIS A 232 -6.72 8.62 -8.82
N LYS A 233 -6.83 8.88 -10.14
CA LYS A 233 -6.88 10.22 -10.74
C LYS A 233 -8.12 11.03 -10.35
N SER A 234 -9.28 10.38 -10.29
CA SER A 234 -10.59 11.03 -10.15
C SER A 234 -11.40 10.57 -8.92
N HIS A 235 -10.90 9.60 -8.16
CA HIS A 235 -11.59 9.06 -6.99
C HIS A 235 -10.68 9.21 -5.76
N ASN A 236 -11.28 9.34 -4.58
CA ASN A 236 -10.56 9.43 -3.30
C ASN A 236 -10.02 8.05 -2.86
N ILE A 237 -9.28 7.39 -3.76
CA ILE A 237 -8.77 6.02 -3.61
C ILE A 237 -7.24 6.07 -3.54
N PHE A 238 -6.68 5.45 -2.50
CA PHE A 238 -5.25 5.39 -2.24
C PHE A 238 -4.83 3.96 -1.91
N GLY A 239 -3.60 3.60 -2.25
CA GLY A 239 -2.97 2.33 -1.89
C GLY A 239 -1.61 2.57 -1.23
N ILE A 240 -1.33 1.81 -0.17
CA ILE A 240 -0.05 1.81 0.55
C ILE A 240 0.37 0.35 0.76
N MET A 241 1.56 -0.04 0.30
CA MET A 241 2.04 -1.42 0.37
C MET A 241 2.60 -1.80 1.75
N TRP A 242 3.16 -0.84 2.48
CA TRP A 242 3.59 -1.06 3.86
C TRP A 242 2.41 -1.04 4.84
N HIS A 243 2.63 -1.60 6.02
CA HIS A 243 1.63 -1.70 7.07
C HIS A 243 1.67 -0.46 7.98
N ILE A 244 0.82 0.53 7.68
CA ILE A 244 0.70 1.77 8.47
C ILE A 244 0.21 1.53 9.90
N GLU A 245 -0.49 0.41 10.14
CA GLU A 245 -0.99 0.07 11.47
C GLU A 245 0.11 -0.42 12.41
N ARG A 246 1.26 -0.86 11.87
CA ARG A 246 2.35 -1.49 12.61
C ARG A 246 3.47 -0.50 12.95
N GLU A 247 4.41 -0.98 13.77
CA GLU A 247 5.65 -0.27 14.08
C GLU A 247 6.35 0.19 12.79
N ARG A 248 6.87 1.42 12.81
CA ARG A 248 7.52 2.12 11.69
C ARG A 248 6.63 2.41 10.47
N GLY A 249 5.37 1.98 10.46
CA GLY A 249 4.45 2.18 9.34
C GLY A 249 4.03 3.63 9.11
N MET A 250 4.21 4.49 10.12
CA MET A 250 3.87 5.91 10.07
C MET A 250 5.11 6.83 10.05
N GLU A 251 6.30 6.31 9.75
CA GLU A 251 7.52 7.14 9.57
C GLU A 251 7.35 8.17 8.45
N ASN A 252 6.68 7.79 7.37
CA ASN A 252 6.10 8.72 6.41
C ASN A 252 4.57 8.59 6.43
N SER A 253 3.89 9.70 6.71
CA SER A 253 2.43 9.74 6.83
C SER A 253 1.74 10.51 5.71
N GLU A 254 2.47 11.04 4.72
CA GLU A 254 1.92 12.03 3.78
C GLU A 254 0.77 11.46 2.94
N VAL A 255 0.93 10.25 2.41
CA VAL A 255 -0.13 9.56 1.64
C VAL A 255 -1.36 9.30 2.53
N PHE A 256 -1.14 8.82 3.76
CA PHE A 256 -2.21 8.61 4.72
C PHE A 256 -2.94 9.91 5.06
N GLN A 257 -2.23 11.02 5.31
CA GLN A 257 -2.85 12.31 5.60
C GLN A 257 -3.63 12.84 4.40
N LYS A 258 -3.13 12.65 3.16
CA LYS A 258 -3.89 12.98 1.94
C LYS A 258 -5.21 12.22 1.89
N TRP A 259 -5.21 10.91 2.12
CA TRP A 259 -6.44 10.13 2.20
C TRP A 259 -7.34 10.61 3.36
N LYS A 260 -6.79 10.75 4.58
CA LYS A 260 -7.53 11.16 5.77
C LYS A 260 -8.25 12.50 5.57
N ASN A 261 -7.61 13.46 4.89
CA ASN A 261 -8.22 14.75 4.59
C ASN A 261 -9.49 14.64 3.73
N THR A 262 -9.58 13.64 2.85
CA THR A 262 -10.77 13.40 2.03
C THR A 262 -11.99 12.95 2.83
N LEU A 263 -11.79 12.37 4.02
CA LEU A 263 -12.88 11.97 4.93
C LEU A 263 -13.71 13.18 5.38
N TYR A 264 -13.05 14.32 5.62
CA TYR A 264 -13.68 15.55 6.10
C TYR A 264 -14.32 16.36 4.96
N ALA A 265 -13.72 16.35 3.76
CA ALA A 265 -14.27 17.05 2.59
C ALA A 265 -15.68 16.55 2.21
N ASN A 266 -15.91 15.25 2.36
CA ASN A 266 -17.21 14.62 2.10
C ASN A 266 -18.27 14.89 3.19
N SER A 267 -17.88 15.50 4.31
CA SER A 267 -18.79 15.85 5.41
C SER A 267 -19.53 17.17 5.14
N ASN A 268 -18.91 18.10 4.41
CA ASN A 268 -19.42 19.47 4.21
C ASN A 268 -20.35 19.62 3.00
N ASN A 269 -20.47 18.60 2.14
CA ASN A 269 -21.27 18.68 0.91
C ASN A 269 -22.73 18.23 1.05
N LYS A 270 -23.21 17.91 2.26
CA LYS A 270 -24.60 17.46 2.48
C LYS A 270 -25.49 18.44 3.26
N ASP A 271 -24.99 19.60 3.67
CA ASP A 271 -25.78 20.63 4.38
C ASP A 271 -26.31 21.75 3.46
N ILE A 272 -26.27 21.56 2.14
CA ILE A 272 -26.95 22.44 1.18
C ILE A 272 -27.91 21.60 0.34
N LYS A 273 -29.12 21.37 0.86
CA LYS A 273 -30.35 21.15 0.11
C LYS A 273 -31.56 21.18 1.03
#